data_AF-A0AAF0G231-F1
#
_entry.id   AF-A0AAF0G231-F1
#
_cell.length_a   1.000
_cell.length_b   1.000
_cell.length_c   1.000
_cell.angle_alpha   90.00
_cell.angle_beta   90.00
_cell.angle_gamma   90.00
#
_symmetry.space_group_name_H-M   'P 1'
#
loop_
_entity.id
_entity.type
_entity.pdbx_description
1 polymer ?
#
loop_
_entity_poly.entity_id
_entity_poly.type
_entity_poly.pdbx_seq_one_letter_code
_entity_poly.pdbx_strand_id
1 'polypeptide(L)'
;MSEEKKDLIQRLEELLKQMNPWEKKPVLKAGRIIVELVKLPERRKKSSIEPEKLVLHIRLEDAFRGVFIENVDELEDLAAAISAEKIREIARALTEISKKKRVQEYEL
;
A
#
# COMPACT_ATOMS: atom_id res chain seq x y z
N MET A 1 12.09 -21.58 13.95
CA MET A 1 11.91 -20.62 12.83
C MET A 1 12.77 -21.08 11.67
N SER A 2 12.26 -21.08 10.43
CA SER A 2 13.06 -21.42 9.24
C SER A 2 14.20 -20.42 9.04
N GLU A 3 15.31 -20.84 8.44
CA GLU A 3 16.46 -19.95 8.15
C GLU A 3 16.06 -18.75 7.28
N GLU A 4 15.17 -18.96 6.30
CA GLU A 4 14.64 -17.91 5.43
C GLU A 4 13.94 -16.78 6.19
N LYS A 5 13.20 -17.09 7.26
CA LYS A 5 12.53 -16.06 8.08
C LYS A 5 13.54 -15.21 8.84
N LYS A 6 14.62 -15.83 9.33
CA LYS A 6 15.69 -15.10 10.04
C LYS A 6 16.44 -14.18 9.07
N ASP A 7 16.74 -14.66 7.87
CA ASP A 7 17.38 -13.88 6.81
C ASP A 7 16.52 -12.66 6.40
N LEU A 8 15.20 -12.85 6.24
CA LEU A 8 14.30 -11.73 5.92
C LEU A 8 14.27 -10.66 7.02
N ILE A 9 14.14 -11.06 8.29
CA ILE A 9 14.12 -10.12 9.42
C ILE A 9 15.41 -9.32 9.46
N GLN A 10 16.56 -9.99 9.35
CA GLN A 10 17.87 -9.33 9.36
C GLN A 10 18.00 -8.29 8.25
N ARG A 11 17.59 -8.63 7.02
CA ARG A 11 17.61 -7.68 5.90
C ARG A 11 16.71 -6.47 6.14
N LEU A 12 15.53 -6.66 6.75
CA LEU A 12 14.63 -5.56 7.08
C LEU A 12 15.20 -4.66 8.18
N GLU A 13 15.88 -5.23 9.19
CA GLU A 13 16.58 -4.46 10.22
C GLU A 13 17.73 -3.64 9.65
N GLU A 14 18.51 -4.21 8.73
CA GLU A 14 19.57 -3.50 8.01
C GLU A 14 19.01 -2.36 7.16
N LEU A 15 17.89 -2.60 6.46
CA LEU A 15 17.20 -1.55 5.70
C LEU A 15 16.70 -0.42 6.59
N LEU A 16 16.12 -0.73 7.75
CA LEU A 16 15.66 0.29 8.69
C LEU A 16 16.82 1.22 9.10
N LYS A 17 18.03 0.68 9.33
CA LYS A 17 19.20 1.47 9.70
C LYS A 17 19.74 2.32 8.55
N GLN A 18 19.70 1.81 7.33
CA GLN A 18 20.29 2.47 6.17
C GLN A 18 19.38 3.53 5.54
N MET A 19 18.07 3.32 5.58
CA MET A 19 17.11 4.22 4.93
C MET A 19 17.00 5.55 5.70
N ASN A 20 16.81 6.63 4.93
CA ASN A 20 16.46 7.93 5.46
C ASN A 20 14.96 7.99 5.83
N PRO A 21 14.54 8.90 6.72
CA PRO A 21 13.13 9.12 6.99
C PRO A 21 12.34 9.45 5.71
N TRP A 22 11.17 8.82 5.56
CA TRP A 22 10.29 8.87 4.39
C TRP A 22 10.87 8.31 3.08
N GLU A 23 12.05 7.70 3.12
CA GLU A 23 12.59 6.98 1.97
C GLU A 23 11.69 5.80 1.63
N LYS A 24 11.51 5.55 0.34
CA LYS A 24 10.64 4.51 -0.21
C LYS A 24 11.46 3.53 -1.03
N LYS A 25 11.22 2.23 -0.83
CA LYS A 25 11.86 1.17 -1.60
C LYS A 25 10.81 0.25 -2.20
N PRO A 26 10.63 0.21 -3.53
CA PRO A 26 9.61 -0.63 -4.14
C PRO A 26 9.91 -2.11 -3.91
N VAL A 27 8.86 -2.86 -3.55
CA VAL A 27 8.90 -4.31 -3.31
C VAL A 27 8.23 -5.04 -4.46
N LEU A 28 7.08 -4.55 -4.91
CA LEU A 28 6.26 -5.18 -5.94
C LEU A 28 5.52 -4.13 -6.77
N LYS A 29 5.40 -4.38 -8.07
CA LYS A 29 4.46 -3.66 -8.96
C LYS A 29 3.56 -4.67 -9.65
N ALA A 30 2.24 -4.50 -9.51
CA ALA A 30 1.21 -5.32 -10.15
C ALA A 30 0.27 -4.41 -10.95
N GLY A 31 0.41 -4.41 -12.27
CA GLY A 31 -0.27 -3.42 -13.13
C GLY A 31 0.10 -2.00 -12.71
N ARG A 32 -0.91 -1.21 -12.29
CA ARG A 32 -0.73 0.17 -11.79
C ARG A 32 -0.58 0.26 -10.27
N ILE A 33 -0.65 -0.85 -9.53
CA ILE A 33 -0.48 -0.86 -8.07
C ILE A 33 0.99 -1.09 -7.73
N ILE A 34 1.52 -0.28 -6.82
CA ILE A 34 2.88 -0.38 -6.30
C ILE A 34 2.80 -0.62 -4.79
N VAL A 35 3.57 -1.60 -4.34
CA VAL A 35 3.83 -1.89 -2.92
C VAL A 35 5.29 -1.53 -2.62
N GLU A 36 5.50 -0.68 -1.63
CA GLU A 36 6.80 -0.13 -1.26
C GLU A 36 7.03 -0.29 0.24
N LEU A 37 8.28 -0.50 0.67
CA LEU A 37 8.69 -0.28 2.05
C LEU A 37 8.95 1.20 2.25
N VAL A 38 8.48 1.74 3.38
CA VAL A 38 8.71 3.14 3.75
C VAL A 38 9.23 3.21 5.17
N LYS A 39 10.29 3.99 5.41
CA LYS A 39 10.77 4.29 6.76
C LYS A 39 10.00 5.48 7.32
N LEU A 40 9.19 5.25 8.36
CA LEU A 40 8.57 6.34 9.09
C LEU A 40 9.56 6.91 10.13
N PRO A 41 9.65 8.24 10.26
CA PRO A 41 10.46 8.85 11.31
C PRO A 41 9.89 8.54 12.70
N GLU A 42 10.74 8.68 13.71
CA GLU A 42 10.31 8.78 15.10
C GLU A 42 9.25 9.88 15.27
N ARG A 43 8.19 9.59 16.02
CA ARG A 43 7.11 10.55 16.31
C ARG A 43 6.96 10.72 17.81
N ARG A 44 7.05 11.96 18.27
CA ARG A 44 6.72 12.32 19.65
C ARG A 44 5.20 12.48 19.79
N LYS A 45 4.58 11.59 20.55
CA LYS A 45 3.21 11.74 21.05
C LYS A 45 3.22 12.50 22.37
N LYS A 46 2.04 12.96 22.82
CA LYS A 46 1.90 13.72 24.07
C LYS A 46 2.44 12.98 25.31
N SER A 47 2.41 11.64 25.30
CA SER A 47 2.79 10.79 26.43
C SER A 47 3.79 9.68 26.06
N SER A 48 4.20 9.56 24.81
CA SER A 48 5.11 8.50 24.37
C SER A 48 5.93 8.89 23.15
N ILE A 49 7.03 8.19 22.94
CA ILE A 49 7.82 8.28 21.72
C ILE A 49 7.53 7.02 20.91
N GLU A 50 7.05 7.21 19.69
CA GLU A 50 6.92 6.13 18.72
C GLU A 50 8.23 6.07 17.92
N PRO A 51 8.98 4.97 17.98
CA PRO A 51 10.27 4.86 17.30
C PRO A 51 10.12 4.86 15.78
N GLU A 52 11.23 5.06 15.09
CA GLU A 52 11.27 4.81 13.65
C GLU A 52 10.91 3.35 13.34
N LYS A 53 10.19 3.15 12.23
CA LYS A 53 9.74 1.82 11.82
C LYS A 53 9.60 1.73 10.30
N LEU A 54 9.74 0.52 9.77
CA LEU A 54 9.39 0.21 8.39
C LEU A 54 7.91 -0.18 8.31
N VAL A 55 7.23 0.33 7.30
CA VAL A 55 5.84 -0.01 6.99
C VAL A 55 5.71 -0.34 5.51
N LEU A 56 4.66 -1.08 5.14
CA LEU A 56 4.27 -1.22 3.75
C LEU A 56 3.43 -0.02 3.32
N HIS A 57 3.64 0.44 2.09
CA HIS A 57 2.85 1.49 1.46
C HIS A 57 2.29 0.96 0.15
N ILE A 58 0.96 0.92 0.05
CA ILE A 58 0.24 0.45 -1.13
C ILE A 58 -0.41 1.65 -1.81
N ARG A 59 -0.06 1.88 -3.07
CA ARG A 59 -0.57 3.02 -3.85
C ARG A 59 -0.75 2.67 -5.32
N LEU A 60 -1.47 3.54 -6.04
CA LEU A 60 -1.39 3.58 -7.49
C LEU A 60 -0.11 4.30 -7.93
N GLU A 61 0.42 3.93 -9.09
CA GLU A 61 1.64 4.49 -9.68
C GLU A 61 1.59 6.01 -9.79
N ASP A 62 0.45 6.55 -10.24
CA ASP A 62 0.23 8.00 -10.41
C ASP A 62 -0.43 8.65 -9.19
N ALA A 63 -0.63 7.91 -8.10
CA ALA A 63 -1.25 8.46 -6.91
C ALA A 63 -0.20 9.01 -5.94
N PHE A 64 -0.40 10.27 -5.55
CA PHE A 64 0.33 10.89 -4.44
C PHE A 64 -0.08 10.31 -3.08
N ARG A 65 -1.27 9.71 -2.97
CA ARG A 65 -1.81 9.12 -1.74
C ARG A 65 -1.80 7.59 -1.84
N GLY A 66 -1.61 6.94 -0.70
CA GLY A 66 -1.68 5.50 -0.54
C GLY A 66 -2.02 5.13 0.88
N VAL A 67 -2.13 3.82 1.13
CA VAL A 67 -2.42 3.25 2.44
C VAL A 67 -1.11 2.76 3.04
N PHE A 68 -0.83 3.16 4.28
CA PHE A 68 0.25 2.59 5.07
C PHE A 68 -0.30 1.41 5.86
N ILE A 69 0.42 0.29 5.82
CA ILE A 69 0.10 -0.95 6.51
C ILE A 69 1.23 -1.23 7.48
N GLU A 70 0.92 -1.18 8.77
CA GLU A 70 1.91 -1.27 9.85
C GLU A 70 2.06 -2.69 10.39
N ASN A 71 1.03 -3.52 10.25
CA ASN A 71 0.99 -4.88 10.77
C ASN A 71 0.26 -5.83 9.81
N VAL A 72 0.36 -7.12 10.10
CA VAL A 72 -0.22 -8.17 9.24
C VAL A 72 -1.75 -8.17 9.26
N ASP A 73 -2.36 -7.87 10.42
CA ASP A 73 -3.82 -7.85 10.57
C ASP A 73 -4.45 -6.80 9.64
N GLU A 74 -3.86 -5.60 9.57
CA GLU A 74 -4.25 -4.54 8.63
C GLU A 74 -4.16 -4.98 7.16
N LEU A 75 -3.14 -5.78 6.82
CA LEU A 75 -2.98 -6.31 5.46
C LEU A 75 -4.07 -7.35 5.14
N GLU A 76 -4.34 -8.25 6.08
CA GLU A 76 -5.36 -9.29 5.95
C GLU A 76 -6.75 -8.68 5.85
N ASP A 77 -7.07 -7.70 6.70
CA ASP A 77 -8.32 -6.94 6.67
C ASP A 77 -8.50 -6.21 5.33
N LEU A 78 -7.46 -5.54 4.83
CA LEU A 78 -7.50 -4.88 3.52
C LEU A 78 -7.75 -5.90 2.41
N ALA A 79 -7.03 -7.02 2.42
CA ALA A 79 -7.18 -8.08 1.41
C ALA A 79 -8.59 -8.68 1.42
N ALA A 80 -9.17 -8.92 2.60
CA ALA A 80 -10.54 -9.39 2.75
C ALA A 80 -11.54 -8.36 2.22
N ALA A 81 -11.38 -7.08 2.60
CA ALA A 81 -12.27 -6.01 2.18
C ALA A 81 -12.30 -5.81 0.65
N ILE A 82 -11.15 -5.75 0.00
CA ILE A 82 -11.07 -5.56 -1.46
C ILE A 82 -11.46 -6.81 -2.26
N SER A 83 -11.40 -7.99 -1.63
CA SER A 83 -11.82 -9.25 -2.24
C SER A 83 -13.32 -9.50 -2.12
N ALA A 84 -14.04 -8.73 -1.30
CA ALA A 84 -15.46 -8.87 -1.13
C ALA A 84 -16.23 -8.65 -2.45
N GLU A 85 -17.14 -9.56 -2.78
CA GLU A 85 -17.86 -9.53 -4.05
C GLU A 85 -18.63 -8.22 -4.25
N LYS A 86 -19.24 -7.71 -3.18
CA LYS A 86 -19.92 -6.40 -3.18
C LYS A 86 -19.01 -5.27 -3.67
N ILE A 87 -17.74 -5.25 -3.29
CA ILE A 87 -16.79 -4.22 -3.73
C ILE A 87 -16.46 -4.39 -5.22
N ARG A 88 -16.33 -5.64 -5.69
CA ARG A 88 -16.10 -5.95 -7.11
C ARG A 88 -17.27 -5.54 -7.99
N GLU A 89 -18.50 -5.82 -7.56
CA GLU A 89 -19.72 -5.40 -8.27
C GLU A 89 -19.80 -3.87 -8.38
N ILE A 90 -19.53 -3.15 -7.29
CA ILE A 90 -19.49 -1.68 -7.29
C ILE A 90 -18.42 -1.17 -8.27
N ALA A 91 -17.21 -1.74 -8.25
CA ALA A 91 -16.13 -1.33 -9.15
C ALA A 91 -16.48 -1.56 -10.64
N ARG A 92 -17.16 -2.67 -10.96
CA ARG A 92 -17.67 -2.96 -12.31
C ARG A 92 -18.73 -1.95 -12.72
N ALA A 93 -19.71 -1.67 -11.85
CA ALA A 93 -20.76 -0.69 -12.12
C ALA A 93 -20.20 0.71 -12.38
N LEU A 94 -19.22 1.16 -11.58
CA LEU A 94 -18.53 2.43 -11.80
C LEU A 94 -17.83 2.49 -13.17
N THR A 95 -17.21 1.39 -13.58
CA THR A 95 -16.57 1.28 -14.90
C THR A 95 -17.59 1.47 -16.02
N GLU A 96 -18.74 0.81 -15.94
CA GLU A 96 -19.80 0.93 -16.95
C GLU A 96 -20.40 2.34 -17.01
N ILE A 97 -20.63 2.98 -15.85
CA ILE A 97 -21.08 4.38 -15.78
C ILE A 97 -20.08 5.31 -16.46
N SER A 98 -18.78 5.10 -16.21
CA SER A 98 -17.73 5.94 -16.79
C SER A 98 -17.63 5.80 -18.31
N LYS A 99 -17.82 4.58 -18.85
CA LYS A 99 -17.84 4.32 -20.30
C LYS A 99 -18.99 5.05 -20.97
N LYS A 100 -20.20 4.97 -20.42
CA LYS A 100 -21.38 5.67 -20.96
C LYS A 100 -21.17 7.18 -21.08
N LYS A 101 -20.52 7.80 -20.10
CA LYS A 101 -20.20 9.24 -20.13
C LYS A 101 -19.15 9.63 -21.18
N ARG A 102 -18.36 8.68 -21.71
CA ARG A 102 -17.34 8.93 -22.74
C ARG A 102 -17.87 8.81 -24.16
N VAL A 103 -19.07 8.26 -24.34
CA VAL A 103 -19.71 8.19 -25.66
C VAL A 103 -20.36 9.55 -25.92
N GLN A 104 -19.69 10.41 -26.70
CA GLN A 104 -20.34 11.54 -27.35
C GLN A 104 -20.98 11.00 -28.62
N GLU A 105 -22.32 10.95 -28.65
CA GLU A 105 -23.06 10.76 -29.89
C GLU A 105 -22.99 12.06 -30.69
N TYR A 106 -22.44 12.00 -31.89
CA TYR A 106 -22.55 13.08 -32.86
C TYR A 106 -23.85 12.86 -33.66
N GLU A 107 -24.69 13.89 -33.76
CA GLU A 107 -25.79 13.88 -34.73
C GLU A 107 -25.19 13.87 -36.15
N LEU A 108 -25.66 12.93 -36.98
CA LEU A 108 -25.36 12.86 -38.41
C LEU A 108 -26.21 13.86 -39.20
#